data_AF-A0AAV3ZGH1-F1
#
_entry.id   AF-A0AAV3ZGH1-F1
#
_cell.length_a   1.000
_cell.length_b   1.000
_cell.length_c   1.000
_cell.angle_alpha   90.00
_cell.angle_beta   90.00
_cell.angle_gamma   90.00
#
_symmetry.space_group_name_H-M   'P 1'
#
loop_
_entity.id
_entity.type
_entity.pdbx_description
1 polymer ?
#
loop_
_entity_poly.entity_id
_entity_poly.type
_entity_poly.pdbx_seq_one_letter_code
_entity_poly.pdbx_strand_id
1 'polypeptide(L)'
;MMRLVSAWVVIALVLIVYHNNKGYNSAWAKGSFSWIPKDRFDEINDHISSIDEVNCRNKDKAQLTLRKDVLSQLPVYNELLSRVWYRNRSSLIHLHNMALNRAFFYSYVLQKMNDSATFYKQPNWMYFYFSASADVNANPSVLNGSAFYFDRNCHYPNW
;
A
#
# COMPACT_ATOMS: atom_id res chain seq x y z
N MET A 1 -18.16 -46.51 41.51
CA MET A 1 -19.58 -46.22 41.21
C MET A 1 -19.65 -45.27 40.01
N MET A 2 -19.92 -45.81 38.82
CA MET A 2 -20.06 -45.05 37.58
C MET A 2 -21.41 -44.34 37.58
N ARG A 3 -21.42 -43.00 37.58
CA ARG A 3 -22.67 -42.22 37.48
C ARG A 3 -23.16 -42.29 36.04
N LEU A 4 -24.32 -42.90 35.84
CA LEU A 4 -25.11 -42.85 34.61
C LEU A 4 -25.47 -41.39 34.33
N VAL A 5 -24.70 -40.73 33.46
CA VAL A 5 -25.13 -39.48 32.84
C VAL A 5 -26.35 -39.81 32.01
N SER A 6 -27.51 -39.28 32.39
CA SER A 6 -28.79 -39.65 31.79
C SER A 6 -28.76 -39.33 30.28
N ALA A 7 -29.23 -40.28 29.47
CA ALA A 7 -29.26 -40.18 28.01
C ALA A 7 -29.91 -38.87 27.52
N TRP A 8 -30.83 -38.32 28.30
CA TRP A 8 -31.49 -37.04 28.07
C TRP A 8 -30.53 -35.85 28.04
N VAL A 9 -29.47 -35.84 28.85
CA VAL A 9 -28.47 -34.76 28.86
C VAL A 9 -27.63 -34.80 27.58
N VAL A 10 -27.26 -36.00 27.12
CA VAL A 10 -26.51 -36.17 25.87
C VAL A 10 -27.37 -35.77 24.68
N ILE A 11 -28.64 -36.18 24.64
CA ILE A 11 -29.57 -35.81 23.57
C ILE A 11 -29.83 -34.30 23.56
N ALA A 12 -30.02 -33.68 24.73
CA ALA A 12 -30.20 -32.23 24.83
C ALA A 12 -28.97 -31.46 24.33
N LEU A 13 -27.76 -31.90 24.70
CA LEU A 13 -26.52 -31.28 24.22
C LEU A 13 -26.34 -31.45 22.71
N VAL A 14 -26.65 -32.63 22.16
CA VAL A 14 -26.59 -32.87 20.71
C VAL A 14 -27.60 -32.01 19.96
N LEU A 15 -28.83 -31.86 20.49
CA LEU A 15 -29.85 -31.00 19.89
C LEU A 15 -29.46 -29.52 19.98
N ILE A 16 -28.88 -29.06 21.09
CA ILE A 16 -28.39 -27.68 21.23
C ILE A 16 -27.24 -27.42 20.24
N VAL A 17 -26.29 -28.35 20.10
CA VAL A 17 -25.20 -28.24 19.12
C VAL A 17 -25.72 -28.27 17.69
N TYR A 18 -26.70 -29.13 17.38
CA TYR A 18 -27.32 -29.20 16.05
C TYR A 18 -28.11 -27.93 15.72
N HIS A 19 -28.84 -27.37 16.69
CA HIS A 19 -29.64 -26.17 16.49
C HIS A 19 -28.76 -24.90 16.38
N ASN A 20 -27.65 -24.83 17.11
CA ASN A 20 -26.67 -23.75 16.99
C ASN A 20 -25.84 -23.83 15.69
N ASN A 21 -25.79 -24.99 15.03
CA ASN A 21 -25.12 -25.15 13.73
C ASN A 21 -25.99 -24.79 12.52
N LYS A 22 -27.28 -24.44 12.71
CA LYS A 22 -28.15 -23.93 11.62
C LYS A 22 -27.86 -22.47 11.21
N GLY A 23 -26.72 -21.92 11.64
CA GLY A 23 -26.34 -20.52 11.46
C GLY A 23 -25.41 -20.22 10.29
N TYR A 24 -25.06 -21.18 9.42
CA TYR A 24 -24.25 -20.89 8.23
C TYR A 24 -24.75 -21.67 7.00
N ASN A 25 -26.02 -21.48 6.66
CA ASN A 25 -26.39 -21.58 5.26
C ASN A 25 -25.81 -20.33 4.58
N SER A 26 -24.54 -20.37 4.17
CA SER A 26 -24.02 -19.41 3.20
C SER A 26 -24.86 -19.57 1.94
N ALA A 27 -25.91 -18.76 1.81
CA ALA A 27 -26.61 -18.60 0.57
C ALA A 27 -25.56 -18.20 -0.46
N TRP A 28 -25.22 -19.11 -1.38
CA TRP A 28 -24.34 -18.83 -2.50
C TRP A 28 -25.10 -17.90 -3.45
N ALA A 29 -25.18 -16.63 -3.08
CA ALA A 29 -25.58 -15.58 -4.00
C ALA A 29 -24.51 -15.56 -5.10
N LYS A 30 -24.81 -16.18 -6.24
CA LYS A 30 -23.95 -16.12 -7.42
C LYS A 30 -23.96 -14.67 -7.90
N GLY A 31 -22.96 -13.89 -7.49
CA GLY A 31 -22.71 -12.58 -8.05
C GLY A 31 -22.49 -12.67 -9.57
N SER A 32 -22.66 -11.55 -10.27
CA SER A 32 -22.46 -11.43 -11.73
C SER A 32 -21.08 -11.95 -12.20
N PHE A 33 -20.10 -11.98 -11.31
CA PHE A 33 -18.73 -12.43 -11.54
C PHE A 33 -18.42 -13.83 -11.01
N SER A 34 -19.42 -14.64 -10.63
CA SER A 34 -19.22 -15.99 -10.07
C SER A 34 -18.58 -17.01 -11.02
N TRP A 35 -18.43 -16.67 -12.31
CA TRP A 35 -17.73 -17.48 -13.31
C TRP A 35 -16.22 -17.24 -13.31
N ILE A 36 -15.73 -16.16 -12.67
CA ILE A 36 -14.30 -15.88 -12.53
C ILE A 36 -13.78 -16.77 -11.39
N PRO A 37 -12.78 -17.63 -11.64
CA PRO A 37 -12.17 -18.43 -10.58
C PRO A 37 -11.38 -17.51 -9.64
N LYS A 38 -11.28 -17.93 -8.38
CA LYS A 38 -10.50 -17.20 -7.36
C LYS A 38 -9.06 -17.00 -7.83
N ASP A 39 -8.58 -15.77 -7.79
CA ASP A 39 -7.20 -15.43 -8.16
C ASP A 39 -6.33 -15.13 -6.91
N ARG A 40 -5.05 -14.78 -7.14
CA ARG A 40 -4.14 -14.42 -6.03
C ARG A 40 -4.51 -13.10 -5.37
N PHE A 41 -5.17 -12.19 -6.09
CA PHE A 41 -5.64 -10.94 -5.52
C PHE A 41 -6.79 -11.20 -4.54
N ASP A 42 -7.71 -12.10 -4.87
CA ASP A 42 -8.79 -12.54 -4.00
C ASP A 42 -8.26 -13.17 -2.71
N GLU A 43 -7.20 -14.00 -2.78
CA GLU A 43 -6.55 -14.54 -1.57
C GLU A 43 -6.03 -13.43 -0.63
N ILE A 44 -5.43 -12.39 -1.19
CA ILE A 44 -4.93 -11.24 -0.43
C ILE A 44 -6.09 -10.41 0.13
N ASN A 45 -7.12 -10.18 -0.66
CA ASN A 45 -8.29 -9.41 -0.27
C ASN A 45 -9.09 -10.12 0.84
N ASP A 46 -9.22 -11.45 0.75
CA ASP A 46 -9.81 -12.28 1.81
C ASP A 46 -8.97 -12.20 3.10
N HIS A 47 -7.63 -12.20 2.98
CA HIS A 47 -6.76 -12.05 4.14
C HIS A 47 -6.95 -10.69 4.82
N ILE A 48 -7.02 -9.61 4.04
CA ILE A 48 -7.26 -8.25 4.54
C ILE A 48 -8.64 -8.14 5.20
N SER A 49 -9.68 -8.65 4.54
CA SER A 49 -11.06 -8.59 5.04
C SER A 49 -11.36 -9.58 6.16
N SER A 50 -10.50 -10.58 6.40
CA SER A 50 -10.64 -11.50 7.53
C SER A 50 -10.38 -10.86 8.90
N ILE A 51 -9.84 -9.64 8.93
CA ILE A 51 -9.45 -8.93 10.15
C ILE A 51 -10.42 -7.77 10.40
N ASP A 52 -11.11 -7.83 11.53
CA ASP A 52 -12.07 -6.84 12.01
C ASP A 52 -11.60 -6.24 13.34
N GLU A 53 -12.21 -5.14 13.75
CA GLU A 53 -11.91 -4.47 15.03
C GLU A 53 -12.02 -5.41 16.26
N VAL A 54 -12.94 -6.37 16.19
CA VAL A 54 -13.21 -7.33 17.27
C VAL A 54 -12.15 -8.42 17.32
N ASN A 55 -11.67 -8.87 16.16
CA ASN A 55 -10.78 -10.03 16.06
C ASN A 55 -9.30 -9.66 16.07
N CYS A 56 -8.94 -8.42 15.73
CA CYS A 56 -7.57 -7.95 15.56
C CYS A 56 -6.68 -8.23 16.78
N ARG A 57 -7.19 -8.04 18.00
CA ARG A 57 -6.43 -8.27 19.25
C ARG A 57 -6.15 -9.75 19.54
N ASN A 58 -6.96 -10.65 19.00
CA ASN A 58 -6.88 -12.09 19.29
C ASN A 58 -6.07 -12.85 18.23
N LYS A 59 -5.68 -12.19 17.13
CA LYS A 59 -4.95 -12.78 16.00
C LYS A 59 -3.44 -12.70 16.23
N ASP A 60 -2.71 -13.69 15.74
CA ASP A 60 -1.26 -13.68 15.79
C ASP A 60 -0.68 -12.64 14.81
N LYS A 61 0.50 -12.11 15.13
CA LYS A 61 1.19 -11.11 14.30
C LYS A 61 1.37 -11.58 12.85
N ALA A 62 1.63 -12.86 12.61
CA ALA A 62 1.78 -13.39 11.26
C ALA A 62 0.49 -13.25 10.43
N GLN A 63 -0.68 -13.29 11.06
CA GLN A 63 -1.98 -13.10 10.41
C GLN A 63 -2.31 -11.62 10.23
N LEU A 64 -1.72 -10.73 11.03
CA LEU A 64 -1.90 -9.27 10.89
C LEU A 64 -0.98 -8.65 9.84
N THR A 65 0.00 -9.40 9.34
CA THR A 65 0.98 -8.92 8.36
C THR A 65 0.77 -9.61 7.02
N LEU A 66 0.80 -8.84 5.94
CA LEU A 66 0.87 -9.40 4.59
C LEU A 66 2.22 -10.07 4.35
N ARG A 67 2.21 -11.11 3.51
CA ARG A 67 3.45 -11.74 3.06
C ARG A 67 4.28 -10.76 2.24
N LYS A 68 5.60 -10.89 2.34
CA LYS A 68 6.56 -9.97 1.70
C LYS A 68 6.51 -9.99 0.17
N ASP A 69 6.07 -11.10 -0.41
CA ASP A 69 5.97 -11.28 -1.86
C ASP A 69 4.72 -10.65 -2.49
N VAL A 70 3.79 -10.15 -1.67
CA VAL A 70 2.60 -9.42 -2.16
C VAL A 70 2.98 -8.06 -2.75
N LEU A 71 4.05 -7.45 -2.24
CA LEU A 71 4.55 -6.17 -2.72
C LEU A 71 5.62 -6.40 -3.79
N SER A 72 5.53 -5.65 -4.89
CA SER A 72 6.58 -5.63 -5.92
C SER A 72 7.91 -5.15 -5.34
N GLN A 73 7.86 -4.23 -4.37
CA GLN A 73 9.02 -3.72 -3.67
C GLN A 73 8.70 -3.51 -2.19
N LEU A 74 9.50 -4.15 -1.33
CA LEU A 74 9.39 -3.95 0.10
C LEU A 74 9.86 -2.54 0.45
N PRO A 75 9.09 -1.77 1.24
CA PRO A 75 9.55 -0.47 1.72
C PRO A 75 10.76 -0.69 2.63
N VAL A 76 11.90 -0.12 2.24
CA VAL A 76 13.11 -0.08 3.06
C VAL A 76 13.20 1.30 3.69
N TYR A 77 13.70 1.37 4.92
CA TYR A 77 13.95 2.66 5.56
C TYR A 77 14.97 3.47 4.76
N ASN A 78 14.81 4.79 4.80
CA ASN A 78 15.69 5.69 4.06
C ASN A 78 17.11 5.70 4.67
N GLU A 79 18.04 5.01 4.02
CA GLU A 79 19.47 4.99 4.38
C GLU A 79 20.28 6.08 3.67
N LEU A 80 19.66 6.95 2.86
CA LEU A 80 20.39 7.88 2.00
C LEU A 80 21.26 8.87 2.78
N LEU A 81 20.83 9.25 3.98
CA LEU A 81 21.57 10.17 4.85
C LEU A 81 22.61 9.46 5.73
N SER A 82 22.39 8.20 6.08
CA SER A 82 23.24 7.45 7.01
C SER A 82 24.35 6.66 6.30
N ARG A 83 24.13 6.29 5.04
CA ARG A 83 25.03 5.42 4.29
C ARG A 83 25.80 6.18 3.23
N VAL A 84 27.11 6.03 3.23
CA VAL A 84 27.96 6.49 2.12
C VAL A 84 27.92 5.42 1.03
N TRP A 85 27.06 5.61 0.03
CA TRP A 85 26.92 4.70 -1.10
C TRP A 85 28.13 4.73 -2.05
N TYR A 86 28.64 5.94 -2.31
CA TYR A 86 29.85 6.15 -3.10
C TYR A 86 30.77 7.11 -2.36
N ARG A 87 32.02 6.67 -2.12
CA ARG A 87 33.01 7.41 -1.31
C ARG A 87 33.23 8.86 -1.76
N ASN A 88 33.10 9.15 -3.06
CA ASN A 88 33.25 10.48 -3.66
C ASN A 88 32.05 10.91 -4.55
N ARG A 89 30.92 10.18 -4.52
CA ARG A 89 29.77 10.43 -5.43
C ARG A 89 28.41 10.29 -4.76
N SER A 90 28.34 10.47 -3.43
CA SER A 90 27.07 10.46 -2.71
C SER A 90 26.06 11.47 -3.28
N SER A 91 26.53 12.62 -3.77
CA SER A 91 25.70 13.65 -4.42
C SER A 91 24.99 13.17 -5.70
N LEU A 92 25.56 12.20 -6.42
CA LEU A 92 25.01 11.67 -7.67
C LEU A 92 23.71 10.89 -7.41
N ILE A 93 23.63 10.17 -6.29
CA ILE A 93 22.44 9.41 -5.92
C ILE A 93 21.30 10.35 -5.56
N HIS A 94 21.58 11.41 -4.80
CA HIS A 94 20.56 12.42 -4.51
C HIS A 94 20.05 13.10 -5.79
N LEU A 95 20.94 13.37 -6.76
CA LEU A 95 20.55 13.92 -8.06
C LEU A 95 19.70 12.91 -8.86
N HIS A 96 20.03 11.62 -8.78
CA HIS A 96 19.26 10.56 -9.42
C HIS A 96 17.83 10.46 -8.87
N ASN A 97 17.67 10.45 -7.54
CA ASN A 97 16.36 10.38 -6.89
C ASN A 97 15.49 11.59 -7.22
N MET A 98 16.11 12.76 -7.26
CA MET A 98 15.49 14.01 -7.66
C MET A 98 15.02 14.00 -9.12
N ALA A 99 15.86 13.50 -10.03
CA ALA A 99 15.51 13.32 -11.44
C ALA A 99 14.35 12.32 -11.64
N LEU A 100 14.31 11.24 -10.84
CA LEU A 100 13.20 10.27 -10.89
C LEU A 100 11.87 10.87 -10.41
N ASN A 101 11.88 11.58 -9.26
CA ASN A 101 10.68 12.27 -8.79
C ASN A 101 10.18 13.29 -9.82
N ARG A 102 11.10 14.04 -10.45
CA ARG A 102 10.81 14.99 -11.54
C ARG A 102 10.15 14.33 -12.73
N ALA A 103 10.73 13.23 -13.21
CA ALA A 103 10.21 12.52 -14.37
C ALA A 103 8.76 12.07 -14.13
N PHE A 104 8.45 11.62 -12.91
CA PHE A 104 7.09 11.27 -12.50
C PHE A 104 6.14 12.47 -12.48
N PHE A 105 6.53 13.58 -11.84
CA PHE A 105 5.66 14.77 -11.81
C PHE A 105 5.43 15.36 -13.21
N TYR A 106 6.47 15.39 -14.04
CA TYR A 106 6.36 15.89 -15.41
C TYR A 106 5.51 14.99 -16.29
N SER A 107 5.62 13.66 -16.17
CA SER A 107 4.77 12.74 -16.92
C SER A 107 3.30 12.95 -16.56
N TYR A 108 2.98 13.12 -15.27
CA TYR A 108 1.62 13.42 -14.82
C TYR A 108 1.10 14.75 -15.39
N VAL A 109 1.88 15.83 -15.30
CA VAL A 109 1.48 17.14 -15.82
C VAL A 109 1.27 17.08 -17.34
N LEU A 110 2.18 16.44 -18.08
CA LEU A 110 2.08 16.30 -19.53
C LEU A 110 0.88 15.46 -19.96
N GLN A 111 0.55 14.39 -19.23
CA GLN A 111 -0.67 13.60 -19.48
C GLN A 111 -1.93 14.44 -19.27
N LYS A 112 -1.93 15.32 -18.26
CA LYS A 112 -3.06 16.23 -18.00
C LYS A 112 -3.15 17.36 -19.02
N MET A 113 -2.02 17.81 -19.58
CA MET A 113 -1.99 18.84 -20.63
C MET A 113 -2.71 18.45 -21.93
N ASN A 114 -3.02 17.18 -22.14
CA ASN A 114 -3.81 16.73 -23.28
C ASN A 114 -5.31 17.08 -23.15
N ASP A 115 -5.77 17.49 -21.97
CA ASP A 115 -7.17 17.89 -21.73
C ASP A 115 -7.33 19.42 -21.79
N SER A 116 -8.23 19.90 -22.65
CA SER A 116 -8.52 21.33 -22.85
C SER A 116 -9.50 21.90 -21.82
N ALA A 117 -10.29 21.07 -21.14
CA ALA A 117 -11.28 21.53 -20.16
C ALA A 117 -10.64 22.17 -18.91
N THR A 118 -9.42 21.74 -18.59
CA THR A 118 -8.69 22.17 -17.38
C THR A 118 -7.44 23.01 -17.68
N PHE A 119 -7.27 23.48 -18.92
CA PHE A 119 -6.06 24.18 -19.38
C PHE A 119 -5.64 25.37 -18.49
N TYR A 120 -6.60 26.17 -18.01
CA TYR A 120 -6.31 27.32 -17.14
C TYR A 120 -5.80 26.94 -15.72
N LYS A 121 -6.05 25.69 -15.29
CA LYS A 121 -5.55 25.16 -14.01
C LYS A 121 -4.22 24.42 -14.15
N GLN A 122 -3.77 24.19 -15.39
CA GLN A 122 -2.56 23.43 -15.65
C GLN A 122 -1.33 24.34 -15.55
N PRO A 123 -0.24 23.88 -14.91
CA PRO A 123 0.99 24.65 -14.84
C PRO A 123 1.60 24.78 -16.24
N ASN A 124 1.88 26.02 -16.67
CA ASN A 124 2.48 26.29 -17.98
C ASN A 124 3.98 25.95 -18.00
N TRP A 125 4.62 25.99 -19.18
CA TRP A 125 6.06 25.74 -19.39
C TRP A 125 6.99 26.52 -18.46
N MET A 126 6.60 27.73 -18.06
CA MET A 126 7.31 28.54 -17.08
C MET A 126 7.47 27.82 -15.73
N TYR A 127 6.47 27.04 -15.33
CA TYR A 127 6.50 26.25 -14.10
C TYR A 127 7.51 25.10 -14.19
N PHE A 128 7.64 24.47 -15.37
CA PHE A 128 8.69 23.47 -15.62
C PHE A 128 10.10 24.10 -15.54
N TYR A 129 10.27 25.31 -16.08
CA TYR A 129 11.54 26.02 -16.01
C TYR A 129 11.93 26.40 -14.57
N PHE A 130 11.01 27.06 -13.84
CA PHE A 130 11.28 27.48 -12.47
C PHE A 130 11.46 26.33 -11.51
N SER A 131 10.71 25.25 -11.72
CA SER A 131 10.98 24.04 -10.98
C SER A 131 12.38 23.53 -11.37
N ALA A 132 12.75 23.38 -12.64
CA ALA A 132 14.04 22.75 -12.99
C ALA A 132 15.23 23.57 -12.48
N SER A 133 15.11 24.90 -12.49
CA SER A 133 16.10 25.79 -11.90
C SER A 133 16.13 25.70 -10.37
N ALA A 134 14.98 25.55 -9.70
CA ALA A 134 14.93 25.28 -8.27
C ALA A 134 15.76 24.04 -7.91
N ASP A 135 15.63 23.01 -8.74
CA ASP A 135 16.27 21.73 -8.55
C ASP A 135 17.79 21.77 -8.70
N VAL A 136 18.29 22.42 -9.75
CA VAL A 136 19.73 22.61 -9.94
C VAL A 136 20.34 23.47 -8.83
N ASN A 137 19.59 24.46 -8.36
CA ASN A 137 20.01 25.35 -7.28
C ASN A 137 19.94 24.71 -5.88
N ALA A 138 19.24 23.59 -5.71
CA ALA A 138 19.10 22.86 -4.44
C ALA A 138 20.31 21.95 -4.13
N ASN A 139 21.50 22.30 -4.62
CA ASN A 139 22.75 21.62 -4.25
C ASN A 139 22.92 21.68 -2.72
N PRO A 140 23.38 20.62 -2.04
CA PRO A 140 23.54 20.60 -0.58
C PRO A 140 24.47 21.69 -0.05
N SER A 141 25.31 22.26 -0.94
CA SER A 141 26.23 23.36 -0.63
C SER A 141 25.59 24.75 -0.78
N VAL A 142 24.39 24.83 -1.38
CA VAL A 142 23.68 26.08 -1.70
C VAL A 142 22.20 25.89 -1.35
N LEU A 143 21.82 26.27 -0.12
CA LEU A 143 20.41 26.35 0.27
C LEU A 143 19.76 27.55 -0.43
N ASN A 144 18.99 27.32 -1.47
CA ASN A 144 18.06 28.29 -2.04
C ASN A 144 16.64 27.98 -1.53
N GLY A 145 15.81 29.00 -1.25
CA GLY A 145 14.42 28.82 -0.77
C GLY A 145 13.54 27.95 -1.68
N SER A 146 13.96 27.75 -2.92
CA SER A 146 13.34 26.82 -3.87
C SER A 146 13.61 25.33 -3.56
N ALA A 147 14.65 25.01 -2.78
CA ALA A 147 14.96 23.67 -2.27
C ALA A 147 14.03 23.23 -1.11
N PHE A 148 13.31 24.18 -0.48
CA PHE A 148 12.46 23.88 0.67
C PHE A 148 11.20 23.08 0.27
N TYR A 149 10.74 23.23 -0.97
CA TYR A 149 9.54 22.55 -1.48
C TYR A 149 9.82 21.16 -2.05
N PHE A 150 11.07 20.82 -2.35
CA PHE A 150 11.43 19.58 -3.02
C PHE A 150 12.38 18.77 -2.14
N ASP A 151 11.84 17.70 -1.55
CA ASP A 151 12.64 16.79 -0.73
C ASP A 151 13.67 16.04 -1.60
N ARG A 152 14.94 16.39 -1.42
CA ARG A 152 16.09 15.76 -2.09
C ARG A 152 16.40 14.36 -1.56
N ASN A 153 15.84 13.99 -0.41
CA ASN A 153 16.15 12.76 0.30
C ASN A 153 15.09 11.68 0.12
N CYS A 154 13.91 12.01 -0.42
CA CYS A 154 12.89 11.01 -0.74
C CYS A 154 12.94 10.62 -2.22
N HIS A 155 12.80 9.33 -2.49
CA HIS A 155 12.48 8.80 -3.81
C HIS A 155 11.13 8.09 -3.68
N TYR A 156 10.15 8.50 -4.48
CA TYR A 156 8.88 7.78 -4.55
C TYR A 156 9.04 6.63 -5.54
N PRO A 157 8.65 5.39 -5.17
CA PRO A 157 8.60 4.31 -6.14
C PRO A 157 7.62 4.72 -7.24
N ASN A 158 8.18 5.02 -8.42
CA ASN A 158 7.44 5.18 -9.64
C ASN A 158 6.99 3.79 -10.11
N TRP A 159 5.69 3.65 -10.32
CA TRP A 159 5.07 2.48 -10.94
C TRP A 159 5.41 2.40 -12.42
#